data_AF-A0A8C1P7I8-F1
#
_entry.id   AF-A0A8C1P7I8-F1
#
_cell.length_a   1.000
_cell.length_b   1.000
_cell.length_c   1.000
_cell.angle_alpha   90.00
_cell.angle_beta   90.00
_cell.angle_gamma   90.00
#
_symmetry.space_group_name_H-M   'P 1'
#
loop_
_entity.id
_entity.type
_entity.pdbx_description
1 polymer ?
#
loop_
_entity_poly.entity_id
_entity_poly.type
_entity_poly.pdbx_seq_one_letter_code
_entity_poly.pdbx_strand_id
1 'polypeptide(L)'
;RFGHDILIAQINRKNNKSRFYNDNADGRFRDRLQLDNQTGSLTITNTRTTDSGLYKVTSTSAQKLFNTFSLTVYAHLPVPVISNNSSQNPSSSSSSSSQQNCSLVCSVLNVSHVTLSWYKGNSLLSSISVSDLSISLSLPL
;
A
#
# COMPACT_ATOMS: atom_id res chain seq x y z
N ARG A 1 17.81 3.04 -8.46
CA ARG A 1 18.22 3.95 -9.56
C ARG A 1 17.37 3.58 -10.78
N PHE A 2 16.36 4.40 -11.10
CA PHE A 2 15.45 4.34 -12.27
C PHE A 2 15.15 5.83 -12.58
N GLY A 3 15.19 6.42 -13.77
CA GLY A 3 15.33 5.93 -15.15
C GLY A 3 14.51 6.88 -16.03
N HIS A 4 15.12 7.99 -16.47
CA HIS A 4 14.61 9.07 -17.33
C HIS A 4 13.43 9.91 -16.77
N ASP A 5 13.51 11.24 -16.91
CA ASP A 5 12.41 12.16 -16.62
C ASP A 5 11.30 11.94 -17.68
N ILE A 6 10.52 10.88 -17.51
CA ILE A 6 9.44 10.50 -18.43
C ILE A 6 8.31 11.54 -18.31
N LEU A 7 8.05 12.26 -19.40
CA LEU A 7 6.97 13.22 -19.47
C LEU A 7 5.64 12.49 -19.65
N ILE A 8 4.71 12.65 -18.71
CA ILE A 8 3.39 12.00 -18.77
C ILE A 8 2.28 12.98 -19.19
N ALA A 9 2.44 14.26 -18.86
CA ALA A 9 1.52 15.32 -19.22
C ALA A 9 2.26 16.65 -19.38
N GLN A 10 1.72 17.53 -20.23
CA GLN A 10 2.23 18.88 -20.43
C GLN A 10 1.06 19.85 -20.57
N ILE A 11 1.18 21.04 -19.98
CA ILE A 11 0.28 22.17 -20.22
C ILE A 11 1.04 23.32 -20.85
N ASN A 12 0.49 23.90 -21.92
CA ASN A 12 0.96 25.15 -22.47
C ASN A 12 0.00 26.28 -22.08
N ARG A 13 0.44 27.13 -21.15
CA ARG A 13 -0.34 28.26 -20.64
C ARG A 13 -0.56 29.39 -21.67
N LYS A 14 0.23 29.46 -22.75
CA LYS A 14 0.04 30.51 -23.77
C LYS A 14 -1.20 30.27 -24.62
N ASN A 15 -1.56 29.01 -24.84
CA ASN A 15 -2.70 28.62 -25.68
C ASN A 15 -3.70 27.69 -24.96
N ASN A 16 -3.58 27.58 -23.63
CA ASN A 16 -4.42 26.73 -22.76
C ASN A 16 -4.60 25.29 -23.30
N LYS A 17 -3.55 24.72 -23.90
CA LYS A 17 -3.58 23.38 -24.48
C LYS A 17 -2.81 22.39 -23.60
N SER A 18 -3.47 21.30 -23.25
CA SER A 18 -2.86 20.14 -22.60
C SER A 18 -2.47 19.06 -23.61
N ARG A 19 -1.47 18.26 -23.25
CA ARG A 19 -1.03 17.07 -23.98
C ARG A 19 -0.78 15.95 -22.98
N PHE A 20 -1.20 14.74 -23.33
CA PHE A 20 -0.93 13.52 -22.60
C PHE A 20 -0.05 12.61 -23.45
N TYR A 21 0.90 11.94 -22.81
CA TYR A 21 1.82 11.02 -23.47
C TYR A 21 1.44 9.59 -23.10
N ASN A 22 0.40 9.08 -23.76
CA ASN A 22 -0.20 7.80 -23.40
C ASN A 22 0.72 6.60 -23.61
N ASP A 23 1.67 6.66 -24.53
CA ASP A 23 2.60 5.57 -24.81
C ASP A 23 3.88 5.64 -23.95
N ASN A 24 4.04 6.72 -23.18
CA ASN A 24 5.16 6.87 -22.25
C ASN A 24 4.92 6.05 -20.97
N ALA A 25 6.00 5.80 -20.22
CA ALA A 25 5.99 4.99 -19.01
C ALA A 25 5.31 3.63 -19.24
N ASP A 26 5.61 2.99 -20.37
CA ASP A 26 5.06 1.68 -20.78
C ASP A 26 3.53 1.65 -20.84
N GLY A 27 2.91 2.78 -21.17
CA GLY A 27 1.44 2.88 -21.23
C GLY A 27 0.77 2.96 -19.87
N ARG A 28 1.53 3.05 -18.78
CA ARG A 28 1.02 2.97 -17.40
C ARG A 28 -0.11 3.95 -17.13
N PHE A 29 0.01 5.19 -17.60
CA PHE A 29 -0.95 6.27 -17.31
C PHE A 29 -2.01 6.48 -18.40
N ARG A 30 -2.02 5.62 -19.42
CA ARG A 30 -2.94 5.70 -20.54
C ARG A 30 -4.39 5.78 -20.04
N ASP A 31 -5.12 6.78 -20.55
CA ASP A 31 -6.54 7.03 -20.27
C ASP A 31 -6.87 7.31 -18.78
N ARG A 32 -5.86 7.57 -17.94
CA ARG A 32 -6.02 7.83 -16.50
C ARG A 32 -5.67 9.25 -16.06
N LEU A 33 -5.07 10.06 -16.94
CA LEU A 33 -4.63 11.42 -16.62
C LEU A 33 -5.70 12.45 -16.98
N GLN A 34 -5.92 13.40 -16.07
CA GLN A 34 -6.72 14.60 -16.31
C GLN A 34 -5.91 15.82 -15.89
N LEU A 35 -5.95 16.89 -16.70
CA LEU A 35 -5.19 18.10 -16.44
C LEU A 35 -6.14 19.30 -16.48
N ASP A 36 -6.22 20.01 -15.36
CA ASP A 36 -6.97 21.26 -15.27
C ASP A 36 -6.15 22.38 -15.91
N ASN A 37 -6.66 22.95 -17.00
CA ASN A 37 -5.97 23.99 -17.76
C ASN A 37 -5.93 25.36 -17.05
N GLN A 38 -6.80 25.60 -16.06
CA GLN A 38 -6.84 26.84 -15.29
C GLN A 38 -5.82 26.80 -14.15
N THR A 39 -5.84 25.73 -13.36
CA THR A 39 -4.98 25.60 -12.17
C THR A 39 -3.62 24.98 -12.49
N GLY A 40 -3.56 24.13 -13.51
CA GLY A 40 -2.42 23.25 -13.80
C GLY A 40 -2.40 21.97 -12.96
N SER A 41 -3.50 21.65 -12.27
CA SER A 41 -3.61 20.44 -11.44
C SER A 41 -3.68 19.17 -12.30
N LEU A 42 -2.78 18.23 -12.05
CA LEU A 42 -2.77 16.91 -12.68
C LEU A 42 -3.45 15.89 -11.75
N THR A 43 -4.50 15.26 -12.24
CA THR A 43 -5.20 14.17 -11.54
C THR A 43 -4.89 12.84 -12.22
N ILE A 44 -4.54 11.83 -11.41
CA ILE A 44 -4.37 10.44 -11.84
C ILE A 44 -5.56 9.66 -11.28
N THR A 45 -6.43 9.16 -12.17
CA THR A 45 -7.60 8.34 -11.80
C THR A 45 -7.24 6.86 -11.75
N ASN A 46 -8.06 6.06 -11.05
CA ASN A 46 -7.87 4.61 -10.91
C ASN A 46 -6.42 4.26 -10.56
N THR A 47 -5.92 4.85 -9.47
CA THR A 47 -4.53 4.72 -9.04
C THR A 47 -4.21 3.28 -8.66
N ARG A 48 -2.94 2.91 -8.87
CA ARG A 48 -2.41 1.59 -8.53
C ARG A 48 -1.19 1.76 -7.64
N THR A 49 -0.87 0.76 -6.81
CA THR A 49 0.34 0.78 -5.97
C THR A 49 1.60 1.00 -6.79
N THR A 50 1.63 0.49 -8.03
CA THR A 50 2.69 0.72 -9.00
C THR A 50 2.90 2.20 -9.27
N ASP A 51 1.84 3.03 -9.31
CA ASP A 51 1.92 4.49 -9.54
C ASP A 51 2.70 5.26 -8.49
N SER A 52 3.05 4.62 -7.37
CA SER A 52 3.95 5.22 -6.38
C SER A 52 5.30 5.58 -7.00
N GLY A 53 5.86 6.71 -6.57
CA GLY A 53 7.13 7.19 -7.08
C GLY A 53 7.31 8.70 -6.92
N LEU A 54 8.43 9.17 -7.47
CA LEU A 54 8.79 10.58 -7.46
C LEU A 54 8.28 11.27 -8.72
N TYR A 55 7.45 12.30 -8.55
CA TYR A 55 6.88 13.10 -9.62
C TYR A 55 7.51 14.48 -9.60
N LYS A 56 7.94 14.98 -10.77
CA LYS A 56 8.54 16.30 -10.90
C LYS A 56 7.70 17.19 -11.78
N VAL A 57 7.56 18.44 -11.37
CA VAL A 57 6.95 19.50 -12.18
C VAL A 57 8.07 20.42 -12.65
N THR A 58 8.27 20.50 -13.96
CA THR A 58 9.35 21.29 -14.57
C THR A 58 8.80 22.31 -15.57
N SER A 59 9.48 23.46 -15.67
CA SER A 59 9.31 24.40 -16.77
C SER A 59 10.22 24.00 -17.91
N THR A 60 9.65 23.63 -19.05
CA THR A 60 10.46 23.40 -20.26
C THR A 60 11.08 24.72 -20.76
N SER A 61 10.35 25.85 -20.65
CA SER A 61 10.81 27.15 -21.14
C SER A 61 11.91 27.76 -20.28
N ALA A 62 11.85 27.59 -18.96
CA ALA A 62 12.85 28.14 -18.04
C ALA A 62 13.90 27.11 -17.61
N GLN A 63 13.83 25.87 -18.12
CA GLN A 63 14.65 24.72 -17.69
C GLN A 63 14.75 24.60 -16.17
N LYS A 64 13.63 24.86 -15.48
CA LYS A 64 13.59 25.00 -14.02
C LYS A 64 12.67 23.96 -13.40
N LEU A 65 13.15 23.30 -12.35
CA LEU A 65 12.31 22.47 -11.47
C LEU A 65 11.43 23.37 -10.61
N PHE A 66 10.12 23.19 -10.66
CA PHE A 66 9.18 23.89 -9.80
C PHE A 66 8.98 23.15 -8.49
N ASN A 67 8.67 21.86 -8.57
CA ASN A 67 8.41 21.05 -7.39
C ASN A 67 8.66 19.57 -7.66
N THR A 68 8.84 18.83 -6.58
CA THR A 68 8.95 17.37 -6.58
C THR A 68 8.00 16.81 -5.53
N PHE A 69 7.18 15.84 -5.92
CA PHE A 69 6.18 15.18 -5.09
C PHE A 69 6.55 13.71 -4.92
N SER A 70 6.50 13.20 -3.70
CA SER A 70 6.57 11.76 -3.43
C SER A 70 5.14 11.23 -3.32
N LEU A 71 4.69 10.47 -4.31
CA LEU A 71 3.38 9.83 -4.28
C LEU A 71 3.52 8.40 -3.75
N THR A 72 2.73 8.06 -2.75
CA THR A 72 2.58 6.69 -2.24
C THR A 72 1.11 6.28 -2.37
N VAL A 73 0.86 5.20 -3.08
CA VAL A 73 -0.48 4.63 -3.26
C VAL A 73 -0.56 3.33 -2.48
N TYR A 74 -1.58 3.20 -1.62
CA TYR A 74 -1.82 2.02 -0.80
C TYR A 74 -2.90 1.14 -1.42
N ALA A 75 -2.73 -0.18 -1.31
CA ALA A 75 -3.78 -1.14 -1.66
C ALA A 75 -4.72 -1.36 -0.47
N HIS A 76 -5.93 -1.81 -0.77
CA HIS A 76 -6.85 -2.30 0.26
C HIS A 76 -6.25 -3.52 0.94
N LEU A 77 -6.31 -3.53 2.28
CA LEU A 77 -5.86 -4.66 3.07
C LEU A 77 -6.92 -5.76 3.06
N PRO A 78 -6.53 -7.04 2.93
CA PRO A 78 -7.45 -8.14 3.13
C PRO A 78 -7.89 -8.21 4.60
N VAL A 79 -9.08 -8.76 4.83
CA VAL A 79 -9.59 -8.98 6.18
C VAL A 79 -8.71 -10.00 6.90
N PRO A 80 -8.17 -9.69 8.09
CA PRO A 80 -7.36 -10.64 8.84
C PRO A 80 -8.21 -11.84 9.30
N VAL A 81 -7.62 -13.02 9.26
CA VAL A 81 -8.27 -14.27 9.68
C VAL A 81 -7.83 -14.59 11.11
N ILE A 82 -8.82 -14.83 11.98
CA ILE A 82 -8.60 -15.31 13.34
C ILE A 82 -8.84 -16.82 13.37
N SER A 83 -7.83 -17.57 13.81
CA SER A 83 -7.88 -19.03 13.94
C SER A 83 -7.45 -19.46 15.34
N ASN A 84 -7.92 -20.63 15.79
CA ASN A 84 -7.47 -21.24 17.03
C ASN A 84 -6.31 -22.20 16.71
N ASN A 85 -5.24 -22.10 17.47
CA ASN A 85 -4.12 -23.03 17.45
C ASN A 85 -4.04 -23.70 18.83
N SER A 86 -4.55 -24.93 18.92
CA SER A 86 -4.48 -25.77 20.10
C SER A 86 -3.64 -27.02 19.83
N SER A 87 -2.75 -27.36 20.76
CA SER A 87 -2.01 -28.61 20.71
C SER A 87 -2.89 -29.74 21.26
N GLN A 88 -3.77 -30.32 20.43
CA GLN A 88 -4.41 -31.59 20.78
C GLN A 88 -3.47 -32.75 20.47
N ASN A 89 -3.01 -33.46 21.50
CA ASN A 89 -2.47 -34.80 21.33
C ASN A 89 -3.67 -35.78 21.40
N PRO A 90 -4.08 -36.47 20.32
CA PRO A 90 -5.32 -37.25 20.32
C PRO A 90 -5.28 -38.56 21.12
N SER A 91 -4.19 -38.84 21.85
CA SER A 91 -3.93 -40.16 22.40
C SER A 91 -3.27 -40.13 23.78
N SER A 92 -3.99 -39.64 24.80
CA SER A 92 -3.72 -40.04 26.19
C SER A 92 -4.94 -39.79 27.08
N SER A 93 -5.76 -40.83 27.18
CA SER A 93 -6.76 -41.05 28.23
C SER A 93 -6.06 -41.31 29.57
N SER A 94 -5.47 -40.27 30.16
CA SER A 94 -4.93 -40.34 31.53
C SER A 94 -4.89 -38.95 32.16
N SER A 95 -5.54 -38.87 33.32
CA SER A 95 -5.72 -37.74 34.21
C SER A 95 -4.39 -37.14 34.72
N SER A 96 -3.74 -36.35 33.88
CA SER A 96 -2.67 -35.43 34.28
C SER A 96 -2.74 -34.22 33.36
N SER A 97 -2.91 -33.04 33.96
CA SER A 97 -3.10 -31.73 33.31
C SER A 97 -1.90 -31.33 32.45
N SER A 98 -1.71 -31.98 31.30
CA SER A 98 -0.76 -31.56 30.29
C SER A 98 -1.20 -30.19 29.79
N GLN A 99 -0.36 -29.17 29.98
CA GLN A 99 -0.60 -27.78 29.59
C GLN A 99 -1.13 -27.72 28.15
N GLN A 100 -2.44 -27.55 28.00
CA GLN A 100 -3.06 -27.31 26.71
C GLN A 100 -2.73 -25.87 26.36
N ASN A 101 -1.73 -25.67 25.50
CA ASN A 101 -1.44 -24.36 24.97
C ASN A 101 -2.49 -24.06 23.90
N CYS A 102 -3.47 -23.24 24.28
CA CYS A 102 -4.46 -22.68 23.37
C CYS A 102 -4.03 -21.26 23.02
N SER A 103 -3.98 -20.94 21.74
CA SER A 103 -3.69 -19.58 21.29
C SER A 103 -4.58 -19.19 20.14
N LEU A 104 -5.05 -17.93 20.13
CA LEU A 104 -5.68 -17.34 18.97
C LEU A 104 -4.61 -16.74 18.08
N VAL A 105 -4.66 -17.04 16.78
CA VAL A 105 -3.74 -16.51 15.77
C VAL A 105 -4.52 -15.60 14.85
N CYS A 106 -4.16 -14.32 14.84
CA CYS A 106 -4.62 -13.35 13.86
C CYS A 106 -3.58 -13.31 12.73
N SER A 107 -3.98 -13.58 11.49
CA SER A 107 -3.07 -13.67 10.35
C SER A 107 -3.60 -12.95 9.13
N VAL A 108 -2.69 -12.41 8.33
CA VAL A 108 -3.00 -11.75 7.06
C VAL A 108 -1.91 -12.07 6.05
N LEU A 109 -2.32 -12.33 4.81
CA LEU A 109 -1.46 -12.74 3.71
C LEU A 109 -1.50 -11.69 2.60
N ASN A 110 -0.45 -11.68 1.77
CA ASN A 110 -0.31 -10.82 0.58
C ASN A 110 -0.36 -9.32 0.90
N VAL A 111 0.28 -8.91 2.00
CA VAL A 111 0.41 -7.51 2.42
C VAL A 111 1.86 -7.08 2.39
N SER A 112 2.12 -5.80 2.09
CA SER A 112 3.49 -5.26 2.08
C SER A 112 3.91 -4.69 3.44
N HIS A 113 2.98 -4.05 4.15
CA HIS A 113 3.19 -3.49 5.47
C HIS A 113 1.85 -3.38 6.18
N VAL A 114 1.70 -4.04 7.32
CA VAL A 114 0.48 -3.98 8.14
C VAL A 114 0.85 -4.06 9.61
N THR A 115 -0.03 -3.52 10.44
CA THR A 115 0.04 -3.68 11.88
C THR A 115 -1.14 -4.54 12.33
N LEU A 116 -0.84 -5.67 12.99
CA LEU A 116 -1.85 -6.49 13.66
C LEU A 116 -1.83 -6.16 15.16
N SER A 117 -3.01 -6.09 15.76
CA SER A 117 -3.16 -5.75 17.17
C SER A 117 -4.30 -6.54 17.81
N TRP A 118 -4.07 -7.06 19.01
CA TRP A 118 -5.09 -7.65 19.86
C TRP A 118 -5.61 -6.61 20.85
N TYR A 119 -6.95 -6.51 20.98
CA TYR A 119 -7.61 -5.61 21.93
C TYR A 119 -8.54 -6.40 22.86
N LYS A 120 -8.62 -5.99 24.12
CA LYS A 120 -9.67 -6.39 25.06
C LYS A 120 -10.44 -5.14 25.47
N GLY A 121 -11.65 -4.97 24.91
CA GLY A 121 -12.34 -3.68 25.00
C GLY A 121 -11.50 -2.58 24.37
N ASN A 122 -11.17 -1.54 25.14
CA ASN A 122 -10.32 -0.44 24.69
C ASN A 122 -8.82 -0.63 25.01
N SER A 123 -8.44 -1.72 25.66
CA SER A 123 -7.05 -1.98 26.06
C SER A 123 -6.30 -2.77 25.00
N LEU A 124 -5.15 -2.25 24.54
CA LEU A 124 -4.22 -2.96 23.65
C LEU A 124 -3.50 -4.05 24.44
N LEU A 125 -3.55 -5.29 23.96
CA LEU A 125 -2.88 -6.45 24.57
C LEU A 125 -1.52 -6.72 23.94
N SER A 126 -1.46 -6.72 22.60
CA SER A 126 -0.25 -7.01 21.84
C SER A 126 -0.37 -6.40 20.45
N SER A 127 0.77 -6.00 19.87
CA SER A 127 0.84 -5.43 18.53
C SER A 127 2.13 -5.82 17.84
N ILE A 128 2.05 -6.07 16.54
CA ILE A 128 3.21 -6.32 15.69
C ILE A 128 3.06 -5.53 14.39
N SER A 129 4.14 -4.91 13.94
CA SER A 129 4.26 -4.28 12.64
C SER A 129 5.46 -4.87 11.91
N VAL A 130 5.22 -5.51 10.78
CA VAL A 130 6.26 -6.15 9.97
C VAL A 130 5.99 -5.90 8.49
N SER A 131 7.04 -5.97 7.70
CA SER A 131 7.04 -5.79 6.25
C SER A 131 7.26 -7.14 5.55
N ASP A 132 6.42 -8.13 5.86
CA ASP A 132 6.49 -9.47 5.29
C ASP A 132 5.15 -9.83 4.61
N LEU A 133 5.21 -10.69 3.60
CA LEU A 133 4.05 -11.13 2.80
C LEU A 133 3.04 -11.89 3.66
N SER A 134 3.47 -12.48 4.76
CA SER A 134 2.64 -13.17 5.75
C SER A 134 2.97 -12.68 7.15
N ILE A 135 1.96 -12.19 7.86
CA ILE A 135 2.13 -11.66 9.22
C ILE A 135 1.10 -12.32 10.12
N SER A 136 1.56 -12.85 11.25
CA SER A 136 0.72 -13.50 12.25
C SER A 136 1.03 -13.00 13.66
N LEU A 137 -0.01 -12.72 14.42
CA LEU A 137 0.06 -12.33 15.83
C LEU A 137 -0.72 -13.33 16.69
N SER A 138 -0.03 -14.00 17.61
CA SER A 138 -0.64 -14.93 18.55
C SER A 138 -1.03 -14.25 19.86
N LEU A 139 -2.16 -14.67 20.42
CA LEU A 139 -2.63 -14.35 21.76
C LEU A 139 -2.82 -15.66 22.54
N PRO A 140 -2.00 -15.97 23.55
CA PRO A 140 -2.23 -17.12 24.42
C PRO A 140 -3.52 -16.93 25.24
N LEU A 141 -4.28 -18.01 25.42
CA LEU A 141 -5.53 -18.05 26.20
C LEU A 141 -5.30 -18.56 27.62
#